data_AF-A0A1F3L0L4-F1
#
_entry.id   AF-A0A1F3L0L4-F1
#
_cell.length_a   1.000
_cell.length_b   1.000
_cell.length_c   1.000
_cell.angle_alpha   90.00
_cell.angle_beta   90.00
_cell.angle_gamma   90.00
#
_symmetry.space_group_name_H-M   'P 1'
#
loop_
_entity.id
_entity.type
_entity.pdbx_description
1 polymer ?
#
loop_
_entity_poly.entity_id
_entity_poly.type
_entity_poly.pdbx_seq_one_letter_code
_entity_poly.pdbx_strand_id
1 'polypeptide(L)'
;MEHLKIEYFGKQEIISLRDEIQEALNKIKLKYGLTELNLHTINFNSFEFTSKISGKANNSEAINFKQQEIKFFALKNGLPTDFIGSSFILDGSIYKITKLITSRPKYPITAYSEETGKSFKFTAQRIKELLDKYSVIDISYQDVDSNILPE
;
A
#
# COMPACT_ATOMS: atom_id res chain seq x y z
N MET A 1 39.05 -18.83 19.16
CA MET A 1 38.09 -19.59 18.35
C MET A 1 38.72 -19.75 16.99
N GLU A 2 39.12 -20.96 16.64
CA GLU A 2 39.68 -21.25 15.32
C GLU A 2 38.60 -20.97 14.27
N HIS A 3 38.94 -20.19 13.26
CA HIS A 3 38.06 -19.99 12.12
C HIS A 3 38.05 -21.30 11.32
N LEU A 4 36.92 -22.02 11.36
CA LEU A 4 36.66 -23.12 10.44
C LEU A 4 36.68 -22.55 9.03
N LYS A 5 37.83 -22.70 8.35
CA LYS A 5 37.99 -22.26 6.98
C LYS A 5 37.40 -23.36 6.10
N ILE A 6 36.18 -23.13 5.63
CA ILE A 6 35.53 -24.04 4.68
C ILE A 6 36.22 -23.86 3.33
N GLU A 7 37.04 -24.84 2.95
CA GLU A 7 37.66 -24.88 1.62
C GLU A 7 36.74 -25.50 0.57
N TYR A 8 35.83 -26.38 1.00
CA TYR A 8 34.84 -27.04 0.14
C TYR A 8 33.53 -27.25 0.89
N PHE A 9 32.41 -27.12 0.18
CA PHE A 9 31.09 -27.42 0.73
C PHE A 9 30.73 -28.89 0.48
N GLY A 10 30.89 -29.71 1.51
CA GLY A 10 30.34 -31.06 1.58
C GLY A 10 29.02 -31.10 2.33
N LYS A 11 28.46 -32.31 2.47
CA LYS A 11 27.19 -32.51 3.17
C LYS A 11 27.27 -32.11 4.65
N GLN A 12 28.39 -32.39 5.32
CA GLN A 12 28.53 -32.14 6.77
C GLN A 12 28.70 -30.64 7.06
N GLU A 13 29.43 -29.94 6.20
CA GLU A 13 29.66 -28.50 6.28
C GLU A 13 28.36 -27.73 6.07
N ILE A 14 27.55 -28.14 5.08
CA ILE A 14 26.24 -27.52 4.81
C ILE A 14 25.26 -27.77 5.95
N ILE A 15 25.28 -28.94 6.60
CA ILE A 15 24.44 -29.21 7.77
C ILE A 15 24.83 -28.28 8.92
N SER A 16 26.12 -28.18 9.24
CA SER A 16 26.60 -27.31 10.32
C SER A 16 26.29 -25.84 10.04
N LEU A 17 26.51 -25.39 8.80
CA LEU A 17 26.20 -24.03 8.37
C LEU A 17 24.70 -23.74 8.40
N ARG A 18 23.87 -24.72 8.04
CA ARG A 18 22.41 -24.60 8.08
C ARG A 18 21.92 -24.30 9.48
N ASP A 19 22.44 -25.00 10.47
CA ASP A 19 22.03 -24.83 11.86
C ASP A 19 22.42 -23.44 12.39
N GLU A 20 23.64 -22.99 12.10
CA GLU A 20 24.10 -21.63 12.45
C GLU A 20 23.25 -20.53 11.77
N ILE A 21 22.97 -20.68 10.47
CA ILE A 21 22.13 -19.72 9.73
C ILE A 21 20.72 -19.72 10.33
N GLN A 22 20.15 -20.88 10.64
CA GLN A 22 18.80 -20.97 11.21
C GLN A 22 18.74 -20.35 12.61
N GLU A 23 19.80 -20.50 13.43
CA GLU A 23 19.88 -19.86 14.73
C GLU A 23 19.96 -18.32 14.60
N ALA A 24 20.76 -17.81 13.67
CA ALA A 24 20.84 -16.38 13.36
C ALA A 24 19.48 -15.84 12.86
N LEU A 25 18.78 -16.59 12.00
CA LEU A 25 17.44 -16.23 11.55
C LEU A 25 16.43 -16.25 12.70
N ASN A 26 16.51 -17.21 13.62
CA ASN A 26 15.64 -17.23 14.81
C ASN A 26 15.84 -15.98 15.70
N LYS A 27 17.09 -15.52 15.85
CA LYS A 27 17.38 -14.26 16.56
C LYS A 27 16.75 -13.06 15.87
N ILE A 28 16.83 -12.99 14.53
CA ILE A 28 16.18 -11.94 13.73
C ILE A 28 14.66 -12.03 13.86
N LYS A 29 14.09 -13.24 13.81
CA LYS A 29 12.65 -13.48 13.97
C LYS A 29 12.13 -12.89 15.28
N LEU A 30 12.80 -13.18 16.39
CA LEU A 30 12.43 -12.68 17.72
C LEU A 30 12.64 -11.17 17.83
N LYS A 31 13.77 -10.66 17.32
CA LYS A 31 14.11 -9.23 17.37
C LYS A 31 13.08 -8.35 16.65
N TYR A 32 12.55 -8.81 15.52
CA TYR A 32 11.61 -8.03 14.70
C TYR A 32 10.16 -8.50 14.82
N GLY A 33 9.85 -9.45 15.71
CA GLY A 33 8.48 -9.93 15.93
C GLY A 33 7.85 -10.60 14.70
N LEU A 34 8.65 -11.28 13.88
CA LEU A 34 8.17 -11.99 12.68
C LEU A 34 7.46 -13.29 13.08
N THR A 35 6.33 -13.62 12.45
CA THR A 35 5.59 -14.87 12.69
C THR A 35 6.35 -16.08 12.14
N GLU A 36 6.92 -15.92 10.95
CA GLU A 36 7.67 -16.96 10.24
C GLU A 36 8.95 -16.34 9.68
N LEU A 37 10.07 -17.03 9.82
CA LEU A 37 11.31 -16.71 9.13
C LEU A 37 12.06 -18.03 8.94
N ASN A 38 12.03 -18.54 7.71
CA ASN A 38 12.42 -19.92 7.41
C ASN A 38 13.52 -19.95 6.34
N LEU A 39 14.55 -20.76 6.59
CA LEU A 39 15.55 -21.12 5.59
C LEU A 39 15.08 -22.32 4.77
N HIS A 40 14.95 -22.15 3.46
CA HIS A 40 14.51 -23.23 2.57
C HIS A 40 15.66 -24.22 2.31
N THR A 41 15.46 -25.15 1.37
CA THR A 41 16.51 -26.06 0.93
C THR A 41 17.75 -25.26 0.51
N ILE A 42 18.92 -25.75 0.92
CA ILE A 42 20.20 -25.21 0.51
C ILE A 42 20.68 -26.05 -0.68
N ASN A 43 20.82 -25.43 -1.83
CA ASN A 43 21.49 -26.04 -2.97
C ASN A 43 22.98 -25.68 -2.88
N PHE A 44 23.86 -26.65 -3.05
CA PHE A 44 25.29 -26.42 -2.98
C PHE A 44 26.04 -27.19 -4.05
N ASN A 45 27.16 -26.63 -4.48
CA ASN A 45 28.24 -27.33 -5.15
C ASN A 45 29.50 -27.23 -4.27
N SER A 46 30.64 -27.74 -4.74
CA SER A 46 31.86 -27.75 -3.93
C SER A 46 32.37 -26.36 -3.51
N PHE A 47 31.94 -25.28 -4.17
CA PHE A 47 32.48 -23.92 -3.98
C PHE A 47 31.44 -22.85 -3.62
N GLU A 48 30.15 -23.12 -3.82
CA GLU A 48 29.08 -22.17 -3.54
C GLU A 48 27.85 -22.88 -2.96
N PHE A 49 27.08 -22.14 -2.17
CA PHE A 49 25.75 -22.55 -1.75
C PHE A 49 24.77 -21.41 -1.97
N THR A 50 23.52 -21.78 -2.28
CA THR A 50 22.41 -20.86 -2.46
C THR A 50 21.21 -21.37 -1.68
N SER A 51 20.47 -20.46 -1.05
CA SER A 51 19.23 -20.79 -0.39
C SER A 51 18.25 -19.63 -0.43
N LYS A 52 16.96 -19.98 -0.45
CA LYS A 52 15.88 -19.01 -0.36
C LYS A 52 15.53 -18.80 1.10
N ILE A 53 15.42 -17.55 1.51
CA ILE A 53 14.89 -17.15 2.82
C ILE A 53 13.50 -16.58 2.59
N SER A 54 12.51 -17.02 3.37
CA SER A 54 11.18 -16.41 3.39
C SER A 54 10.82 -15.99 4.80
N GLY A 55 10.10 -14.88 4.93
CA GLY A 55 9.59 -14.40 6.21
C GLY A 55 8.18 -13.84 6.08
N LYS A 56 7.39 -13.98 7.15
CA LYS A 56 6.07 -13.37 7.31
C LYS A 56 6.06 -12.55 8.59
N ALA A 57 5.59 -11.31 8.49
CA ALA A 57 5.33 -10.48 9.65
C ALA A 57 4.02 -10.89 10.35
N ASN A 58 3.90 -10.58 11.64
CA ASN A 58 2.67 -10.80 12.40
C ASN A 58 1.55 -9.94 11.84
N ASN A 59 0.62 -10.61 11.17
CA ASN A 59 -0.55 -10.01 10.56
C ASN A 59 -1.72 -10.01 11.57
N SER A 60 -1.47 -9.66 12.84
CA SER A 60 -2.56 -9.56 13.84
C SER A 60 -3.50 -8.41 13.50
N GLU A 61 -3.05 -7.49 12.67
CA GLU A 61 -3.91 -6.69 11.82
C GLU A 61 -3.31 -6.82 10.44
N ALA A 62 -4.07 -7.29 9.46
CA ALA A 62 -3.84 -6.90 8.09
C ALA A 62 -4.01 -5.38 8.05
N ILE A 63 -2.99 -4.66 8.51
CA ILE A 63 -2.77 -3.27 8.24
C ILE A 63 -2.97 -3.21 6.74
N ASN A 64 -4.09 -2.64 6.34
CA ASN A 64 -4.54 -2.69 4.98
C ASN A 64 -3.49 -1.90 4.20
N PHE A 65 -2.51 -2.58 3.62
CA PHE A 65 -1.36 -1.97 2.97
C PHE A 65 -1.82 -0.90 1.99
N LYS A 66 -2.98 -1.14 1.34
CA LYS A 66 -3.66 -0.16 0.50
C LYS A 66 -4.12 1.07 1.27
N GLN A 67 -4.72 0.96 2.45
CA GLN A 67 -5.08 2.11 3.27
C GLN A 67 -3.85 2.90 3.76
N GLN A 68 -2.77 2.22 4.17
CA GLN A 68 -1.53 2.92 4.52
C GLN A 68 -0.89 3.61 3.33
N GLU A 69 -0.89 2.95 2.17
CA GLU A 69 -0.39 3.51 0.91
C GLU A 69 -1.21 4.72 0.47
N ILE A 70 -2.55 4.67 0.60
CA ILE A 70 -3.45 5.80 0.37
C ILE A 70 -3.11 6.95 1.33
N LYS A 71 -2.97 6.67 2.63
CA LYS A 71 -2.62 7.70 3.63
C LYS A 71 -1.27 8.35 3.32
N PHE A 72 -0.24 7.55 3.03
CA PHE A 72 1.09 8.06 2.70
C PHE A 72 1.08 8.88 1.41
N PHE A 73 0.39 8.39 0.38
CA PHE A 73 0.23 9.13 -0.87
C PHE A 73 -0.51 10.45 -0.65
N ALA A 74 -1.59 10.44 0.13
CA ALA A 74 -2.37 11.63 0.43
C ALA A 74 -1.54 12.69 1.15
N LEU A 75 -0.85 12.29 2.23
CA LEU A 75 0.05 13.18 2.98
C LEU A 75 1.14 13.78 2.10
N LYS A 76 1.80 12.96 1.27
CA LYS A 76 2.87 13.42 0.36
C LYS A 76 2.37 14.45 -0.66
N ASN A 77 1.13 14.32 -1.12
CA ASN A 77 0.54 15.21 -2.13
C ASN A 77 -0.36 16.31 -1.53
N GLY A 78 -0.45 16.40 -0.20
CA GLY A 78 -1.33 17.36 0.48
C GLY A 78 -2.81 17.16 0.18
N LEU A 79 -3.25 15.91 0.03
CA LEU A 79 -4.65 15.51 -0.12
C LEU A 79 -5.21 15.04 1.23
N PRO A 80 -6.55 15.15 1.45
CA PRO A 80 -7.21 14.50 2.58
C PRO A 80 -6.93 12.99 2.60
N THR A 81 -6.69 12.41 3.77
CA THR A 81 -6.36 10.97 3.88
C THR A 81 -7.50 10.03 3.49
N ASP A 82 -8.72 10.55 3.45
CA ASP A 82 -9.98 9.89 3.15
C ASP A 82 -10.58 10.36 1.80
N PHE A 83 -9.75 10.92 0.90
CA PHE A 83 -10.20 11.44 -0.40
C PHE A 83 -10.82 10.39 -1.35
N ILE A 84 -10.61 9.09 -1.09
CA ILE A 84 -11.22 8.02 -1.89
C ILE A 84 -12.71 7.92 -1.52
N GLY A 85 -13.57 8.08 -2.53
CA GLY A 85 -15.02 8.14 -2.36
C GLY A 85 -15.57 9.56 -2.35
N SER A 86 -14.72 10.58 -2.15
CA SER A 86 -15.10 11.98 -2.24
C SER A 86 -15.53 12.36 -3.66
N SER A 87 -16.44 13.33 -3.74
CA SER A 87 -16.90 13.90 -5.01
C SER A 87 -16.31 15.30 -5.21
N PHE A 88 -16.09 15.67 -6.46
CA PHE A 88 -15.71 17.02 -6.86
C PHE A 88 -16.45 17.43 -8.15
N ILE A 89 -16.56 18.73 -8.38
CA ILE A 89 -17.17 19.28 -9.59
C ILE A 89 -16.06 19.66 -10.57
N LEU A 90 -16.23 19.32 -11.84
CA LEU A 90 -15.35 19.76 -12.92
C LEU A 90 -16.21 20.10 -14.12
N ASP A 91 -16.08 21.33 -14.63
CA ASP A 91 -16.81 21.82 -15.80
C ASP A 91 -18.34 21.64 -15.70
N GLY A 92 -18.88 21.74 -14.47
CA GLY A 92 -20.31 21.59 -14.19
C GLY A 92 -20.77 20.16 -13.91
N SER A 93 -19.93 19.15 -14.11
CA SER A 93 -20.26 17.75 -13.87
C SER A 93 -19.70 17.22 -12.56
N ILE A 94 -20.41 16.28 -11.93
CA ILE A 94 -19.99 15.64 -10.67
C ILE A 94 -19.15 14.38 -10.98
N TYR A 95 -17.99 14.30 -10.32
CA TYR A 95 -17.07 13.17 -10.40
C TYR A 95 -16.82 12.59 -9.02
N LYS A 96 -16.87 11.26 -8.88
CA LYS A 96 -16.56 10.52 -7.67
C LYS A 96 -15.20 9.85 -7.77
N ILE A 97 -14.30 10.09 -6.82
CA ILE A 97 -12.97 9.47 -6.79
C ILE A 97 -13.13 7.99 -6.41
N THR A 98 -12.70 7.07 -7.29
CA THR A 98 -12.93 5.63 -7.09
C THR A 98 -11.67 4.85 -6.80
N LYS A 99 -10.52 5.24 -7.37
CA LYS A 99 -9.27 4.45 -7.27
C LYS A 99 -8.03 5.32 -7.18
N LEU A 100 -7.06 4.84 -6.40
CA LEU A 100 -5.67 5.28 -6.40
C LEU A 100 -4.78 4.13 -6.88
N ILE A 101 -3.89 4.41 -7.83
CA ILE A 101 -2.86 3.49 -8.32
C ILE A 101 -1.52 4.23 -8.32
N THR A 102 -0.77 4.07 -7.23
CA THR A 102 0.49 4.80 -6.97
C THR A 102 1.62 4.46 -7.94
N SER A 103 1.57 3.29 -8.59
CA SER A 103 2.51 2.90 -9.63
C SER A 103 2.41 3.74 -10.92
N ARG A 104 1.37 4.57 -11.06
CA ARG A 104 1.20 5.49 -12.20
C ARG A 104 1.72 6.89 -11.84
N PRO A 105 2.91 7.29 -12.29
CA PRO A 105 3.54 8.54 -11.84
C PRO A 105 2.77 9.81 -12.26
N LYS A 106 2.19 9.83 -13.47
CA LYS A 106 1.53 11.03 -14.01
C LYS A 106 0.06 11.14 -13.60
N TYR A 107 -0.70 10.04 -13.68
CA TYR A 107 -2.14 10.02 -13.39
C TYR A 107 -2.52 8.88 -12.43
N PRO A 108 -2.19 9.03 -11.14
CA PRO A 108 -2.42 8.00 -10.13
C PRO A 108 -3.88 7.88 -9.70
N ILE A 109 -4.70 8.93 -9.85
CA ILE A 109 -6.08 8.97 -9.34
C ILE A 109 -7.07 8.71 -10.49
N THR A 110 -8.12 7.94 -10.24
CA THR A 110 -9.24 7.72 -11.18
C THR A 110 -10.55 8.15 -10.54
N ALA A 111 -11.34 8.94 -11.26
CA ALA A 111 -12.67 9.34 -10.86
C ALA A 111 -13.71 8.94 -11.91
N TYR A 112 -14.91 8.62 -11.45
CA TYR A 112 -16.06 8.20 -12.24
C TYR A 112 -17.06 9.35 -12.34
N SER A 113 -17.51 9.67 -13.55
CA SER A 113 -18.61 10.61 -13.79
C SER A 113 -19.93 9.85 -13.80
N GLU A 114 -20.87 10.25 -12.95
CA GLU A 114 -22.21 9.63 -12.90
C GLU A 114 -23.06 10.03 -14.11
N GLU A 115 -22.87 11.24 -14.63
CA GLU A 115 -23.57 11.76 -15.82
C GLU A 115 -23.17 11.04 -17.11
N THR A 116 -21.86 10.81 -17.32
CA THR A 116 -21.36 10.23 -18.58
C THR A 116 -21.12 8.72 -18.50
N GLY A 117 -21.13 8.14 -17.29
CA GLY A 117 -20.81 6.74 -17.04
C GLY A 117 -19.34 6.37 -17.30
N LYS A 118 -18.45 7.36 -17.45
CA LYS A 118 -17.05 7.16 -17.84
C LYS A 118 -16.10 7.43 -16.67
N SER A 119 -14.98 6.71 -16.68
CA SER A 119 -13.87 6.91 -15.73
C SER A 119 -12.73 7.71 -16.37
N PHE A 120 -12.25 8.71 -15.65
CA PHE A 120 -11.18 9.61 -16.08
C PHE A 120 -10.03 9.59 -15.09
N LYS A 121 -8.81 9.82 -15.59
CA LYS A 121 -7.60 9.79 -14.77
C LYS A 121 -7.11 11.20 -14.50
N PHE A 122 -6.65 11.46 -13.28
CA PHE A 122 -6.25 12.77 -12.80
C PHE A 122 -4.88 12.72 -12.14
N THR A 123 -4.19 13.87 -12.19
CA THR A 123 -2.97 14.11 -11.42
C THR A 123 -3.35 14.37 -9.95
N ALA A 124 -2.43 14.12 -9.02
CA ALA A 124 -2.67 14.43 -7.60
C ALA A 124 -2.91 15.92 -7.37
N GLN A 125 -2.09 16.75 -8.02
CA GLN A 125 -2.19 18.21 -7.97
C GLN A 125 -3.55 18.71 -8.45
N ARG A 126 -4.09 18.16 -9.55
CA ARG A 126 -5.39 18.59 -10.08
C ARG A 126 -6.53 18.24 -9.13
N ILE A 127 -6.49 17.06 -8.52
CA ILE A 127 -7.49 16.67 -7.52
C ILE A 127 -7.42 17.57 -6.30
N LYS A 128 -6.22 17.93 -5.84
CA LYS A 128 -6.03 18.86 -4.72
C LYS A 128 -6.71 20.20 -5.01
N GLU A 129 -6.42 20.80 -6.16
CA GLU A 129 -7.03 22.07 -6.58
C GLU A 129 -8.55 22.00 -6.65
N LEU A 130 -9.10 20.89 -7.13
CA LEU A 130 -10.55 20.71 -7.25
C LEU A 130 -11.17 20.52 -5.87
N LEU A 131 -10.59 19.70 -4.99
CA LEU A 131 -11.10 19.54 -3.64
C LEU A 131 -11.03 20.86 -2.87
N ASP A 132 -9.90 21.58 -2.90
CA ASP A 132 -9.77 22.88 -2.22
C ASP A 132 -10.77 23.93 -2.74
N LYS A 133 -11.04 23.95 -4.05
CA LYS A 133 -11.98 24.89 -4.68
C LYS A 133 -13.44 24.61 -4.29
N TYR A 134 -13.80 23.35 -4.09
CA TYR A 134 -15.19 22.93 -3.85
C TYR A 134 -15.47 22.53 -2.39
N SER A 135 -14.46 22.42 -1.52
CA SER A 135 -14.63 22.31 -0.05
C SER A 135 -15.33 23.52 0.58
N VAL A 136 -15.50 24.63 -0.17
CA VAL A 136 -16.25 25.82 0.25
C VAL A 136 -17.76 25.69 -0.05
N ILE A 137 -18.19 24.59 -0.68
CA ILE A 137 -19.58 24.42 -1.13
C ILE A 137 -20.24 23.31 -0.29
N ASP A 138 -20.39 23.59 1.00
CA ASP A 138 -21.36 22.91 1.86
C ASP A 138 -22.73 23.52 1.57
N ILE A 139 -23.33 23.19 0.40
CA ILE A 139 -24.74 23.53 0.17
C ILE A 139 -25.57 22.46 0.86
N SER A 140 -25.82 22.68 2.14
CA SER A 140 -27.06 22.21 2.75
C SER A 140 -28.21 22.88 1.98
N TYR A 141 -28.84 22.14 1.07
CA TYR A 141 -30.13 22.54 0.52
C TYR A 141 -31.17 22.28 1.62
N GLN A 142 -31.36 23.26 2.51
CA GLN A 142 -32.53 23.34 3.38
C GLN A 142 -33.41 24.48 2.89
N ASP A 143 -34.63 24.07 2.51
CA ASP A 143 -35.89 24.80 2.45
C ASP A 143 -36.00 26.06 1.57
N VAL A 144 -36.80 25.92 0.52
CA VAL A 144 -37.68 27.00 0.03
C VAL A 144 -39.03 26.40 -0.36
N ASP A 145 -39.98 26.58 0.57
CA ASP A 145 -41.40 26.86 0.39
C ASP A 145 -42.34 25.75 -0.13
N SER A 146 -42.73 24.88 0.81
CA SER A 146 -44.09 24.35 0.86
C SER A 146 -45.05 25.44 1.37
N ASN A 147 -45.54 26.31 0.50
CA ASN A 147 -46.77 27.09 0.71
C ASN A 147 -47.22 27.74 -0.59
N ILE A 148 -48.25 27.18 -1.23
CA ILE A 148 -49.40 27.89 -1.81
C ILE A 148 -50.50 26.82 -1.99
N LEU A 149 -51.45 26.80 -1.07
CA LEU A 149 -52.81 26.29 -1.30
C LEU A 149 -53.54 27.29 -2.21
N PRO A 150 -54.51 26.84 -3.01
CA PRO A 150 -55.71 27.62 -3.21
C PRO A 150 -56.97 26.85 -2.76
N GLU A 151 -57.92 27.64 -2.28
CA GLU A 151 -59.28 27.30 -1.83
C GLU A 151 -60.12 26.55 -2.88
#